data_AF-A0A2E4JRY1-F1
#
_entry.id   AF-A0A2E4JRY1-F1
#
_cell.length_a   1.000
_cell.length_b   1.000
_cell.length_c   1.000
_cell.angle_alpha   90.00
_cell.angle_beta   90.00
_cell.angle_gamma   90.00
#
_symmetry.space_group_name_H-M   'P 1'
#
loop_
_entity.id
_entity.type
_entity.pdbx_description
1 polymer ?
#
loop_
_entity_poly.entity_id
_entity_poly.type
_entity_poly.pdbx_seq_one_letter_code
_entity_poly.pdbx_strand_id
1 'polypeptide(L)' 'MQHQQIIHGNNSLYECKTCNMTFTNGEDLKAHARRYHSYTKK' A
#
# COMPACT_ATOMS: atom_id res chain seq x y z
N MET A 1 -26.71 -7.74 13.03
CA MET A 1 -26.13 -8.36 11.81
C MET A 1 -25.88 -7.23 10.85
N GLN A 2 -24.71 -6.88 10.40
CA GLN A 2 -23.34 -7.35 10.57
C GLN A 2 -22.57 -6.06 10.20
N HIS A 3 -21.58 -5.64 10.98
CA HIS A 3 -20.61 -4.67 10.47
C HIS A 3 -19.91 -5.39 9.32
N GLN A 4 -20.52 -5.36 8.12
CA GLN A 4 -19.86 -5.76 6.91
C GLN A 4 -18.92 -4.60 6.65
N GLN A 5 -17.81 -4.62 7.38
CA GLN A 5 -16.59 -3.98 6.95
C GLN A 5 -16.44 -4.48 5.53
N ILE A 6 -16.80 -3.62 4.58
CA ILE A 6 -16.41 -3.79 3.21
C ILE A 6 -14.90 -3.74 3.32
N ILE A 7 -14.30 -4.91 3.52
CA ILE A 7 -12.88 -5.13 3.31
C ILE A 7 -12.76 -4.69 1.87
N HIS A 8 -12.25 -3.47 1.65
CA HIS A 8 -11.98 -2.97 0.33
C HIS A 8 -11.21 -4.10 -0.35
N GLY A 9 -11.87 -4.70 -1.35
CA GLY A 9 -11.41 -5.90 -2.01
C GLY A 9 -9.93 -5.73 -2.29
N ASN A 10 -9.16 -6.71 -1.86
CA ASN A 10 -7.72 -6.84 -1.95
C ASN A 10 -7.25 -6.90 -3.42
N ASN A 11 -7.67 -5.97 -4.28
CA ASN A 11 -7.69 -6.26 -5.70
C ASN A 11 -7.43 -5.14 -6.70
N SER A 12 -6.94 -3.94 -6.32
CA SER A 12 -6.36 -2.99 -7.30
C SER A 12 -5.67 -1.76 -6.69
N LEU A 13 -4.96 -1.87 -5.57
CA LEU A 13 -4.09 -0.79 -5.10
C LEU A 13 -2.73 -1.36 -4.71
N TYR A 14 -1.67 -0.66 -5.09
CA TYR A 14 -0.32 -0.98 -4.72
C TYR A 14 -0.18 -0.73 -3.21
N GLU A 15 -0.27 -1.79 -2.41
CA GLU A 15 -0.16 -1.70 -0.96
C GLU A 15 1.31 -1.73 -0.52
N CYS A 16 1.69 -0.77 0.30
CA CYS A 16 2.95 -0.79 1.01
C CYS A 16 2.86 -1.73 2.21
N LYS A 17 3.50 -2.89 2.14
CA LYS A 17 3.53 -3.89 3.23
C LYS A 17 4.21 -3.39 4.52
N THR A 18 4.94 -2.28 4.48
CA THR A 18 5.66 -1.73 5.63
C THR A 18 4.76 -0.84 6.50
N CYS A 19 3.78 -0.17 5.90
CA CYS A 19 2.90 0.77 6.61
C CYS A 19 1.41 0.59 6.28
N ASN A 20 1.05 -0.44 5.50
CA ASN A 20 -0.29 -0.71 4.97
C ASN A 20 -0.94 0.48 4.25
N MET A 21 -0.15 1.40 3.68
CA MET A 21 -0.68 2.45 2.81
C MET A 21 -0.99 1.90 1.43
N THR A 22 -2.17 2.23 0.92
CA THR A 22 -2.62 1.86 -0.43
C THR A 22 -2.41 3.01 -1.40
N PHE A 23 -1.77 2.72 -2.53
CA PHE A 23 -1.53 3.67 -3.63
C PHE A 23 -2.29 3.25 -4.88
N THR A 24 -2.74 4.22 -5.66
CA THR A 24 -3.42 3.99 -6.95
C THR A 24 -2.47 3.54 -8.06
N ASN A 25 -1.18 3.85 -7.92
CA ASN A 25 -0.17 3.62 -8.95
C ASN A 25 1.14 3.08 -8.34
N GLY A 26 1.84 2.26 -9.11
CA GLY A 26 3.11 1.66 -8.67
C GLY A 26 4.25 2.66 -8.52
N GLU A 27 4.21 3.77 -9.27
CA GLU A 27 5.18 4.86 -9.16
C GLU A 27 5.05 5.62 -7.85
N ASP A 28 3.81 5.89 -7.41
CA ASP A 28 3.54 6.49 -6.11
C ASP A 28 3.97 5.56 -4.98
N LEU A 29 3.68 4.26 -5.06
CA LEU A 29 4.19 3.27 -4.10
C LEU A 29 5.73 3.27 -4.08
N LYS A 30 6.39 3.32 -5.24
CA LYS A 30 7.85 3.29 -5.35
C LYS A 30 8.49 4.57 -4.81
N ALA A 31 7.91 5.73 -5.09
CA ALA A 31 8.34 7.01 -4.54
C ALA A 31 8.11 7.08 -3.03
N HIS A 32 6.96 6.60 -2.56
CA HIS A 32 6.65 6.47 -1.14
C HIS A 32 7.65 5.53 -0.45
N ALA A 33 7.86 4.32 -0.96
CA ALA A 33 8.81 3.38 -0.38
C ALA A 33 10.23 3.95 -0.38
N ARG A 34 10.64 4.69 -1.43
CA ARG A 34 11.96 5.33 -1.46
C ARG A 34 12.10 6.47 -0.45
N ARG A 35 11.06 7.27 -0.22
CA ARG A 35 11.10 8.42 0.71
C ARG A 35 10.88 8.02 2.17
N TYR A 36 9.91 7.14 2.42
CA TYR A 36 9.45 6.78 3.76
C TYR A 36 10.00 5.45 4.24
N HIS A 37 10.34 4.55 3.32
CA HIS A 37 10.89 3.22 3.62
C HIS A 37 12.25 3.02 2.98
N SER A 38 13.05 4.10 2.91
CA SER A 38 14.41 4.24 2.34
C SER A 38 15.40 3.16 2.83
N TYR A 39 15.10 1.90 2.56
CA TYR A 39 15.95 0.75 2.71
C TYR A 39 16.26 0.34 1.29
N THR A 40 17.31 0.97 0.78
CA THR A 40 18.17 0.43 -0.26
C THR A 40 18.35 -1.07 0.02
N LYS A 41 17.60 -1.94 -0.66
CA LYS A 41 18.00 -3.34 -0.73
C LYS A 41 19.28 -3.37 -1.55
N LYS A 42 20.39 -3.48 -0.83
CA LYS A 42 21.64 -4.03 -1.35
C LYS A 42 21.42 -5.51 -1.66
#